data_AF-A0A2K5I718-F1
#
_entry.id   AF-A0A2K5I718-F1
#
_cell.length_a   1.000
_cell.length_b   1.000
_cell.length_c   1.000
_cell.angle_alpha   90.00
_cell.angle_beta   90.00
_cell.angle_gamma   90.00
#
_symmetry.space_group_name_H-M   'P 1'
#
loop_
_entity.id
_entity.type
_entity.pdbx_description
1 polymer ?
#
loop_
_entity_poly.entity_id
_entity_poly.type
_entity_poly.pdbx_seq_one_letter_code
_entity_poly.pdbx_strand_id
1 'polypeptide(L)' 'MAGPGWGPPRLDGFILTERLGSGKYATVYKAYAKNAKKWII' A
#
# COMPACT_ATOMS: atom_id res chain seq x y z
N MET A 1 11.69 -16.31 7.62
CA MET A 1 12.60 -15.24 7.20
C MET A 1 11.82 -13.94 7.12
N ALA A 2 11.92 -13.07 8.13
CA ALA A 2 11.40 -11.70 8.09
C ALA A 2 12.60 -10.76 7.90
N GLY A 3 12.76 -10.22 6.70
CA GLY A 3 13.83 -9.29 6.35
C GLY A 3 13.58 -7.87 6.90
N PRO A 4 14.59 -6.99 6.84
CA PRO A 4 14.54 -5.65 7.41
C PRO A 4 13.50 -4.81 6.65
N GLY A 5 12.44 -4.38 7.33
CA GLY A 5 11.32 -3.65 6.71
C GLY A 5 9.97 -4.33 6.88
N TRP A 6 9.64 -4.71 8.12
CA TRP A 6 8.37 -5.32 8.50
C TRP A 6 7.23 -4.28 8.56
N GLY A 7 7.12 -3.46 7.52
CA GLY A 7 6.11 -2.44 7.36
C GLY A 7 5.65 -2.41 5.89
N PRO A 8 4.40 -2.02 5.62
CA PRO A 8 3.92 -1.90 4.25
C PRO A 8 4.82 -0.92 3.46
N PRO A 9 5.11 -1.21 2.17
CA PRO A 9 5.97 -0.38 1.36
C PRO A 9 5.43 1.05 1.26
N ARG A 10 6.30 2.06 1.33
CA ARG A 10 5.88 3.46 1.13
C ARG A 10 5.70 3.69 -0.36
N LEU A 11 4.47 4.02 -0.76
CA LEU A 11 4.15 4.40 -2.12
C LEU A 11 3.86 5.90 -2.16
N ASP A 12 4.50 6.62 -3.09
CA ASP A 12 4.25 8.06 -3.21
C ASP A 12 2.79 8.34 -3.55
N GLY A 13 2.22 9.39 -2.95
CA GLY A 13 0.80 9.71 -3.11
C GLY A 13 -0.19 8.77 -2.39
N PHE A 14 0.25 7.65 -1.79
CA PHE A 14 -0.63 6.71 -1.10
C PHE A 14 -0.17 6.40 0.33
N ILE A 15 -1.12 6.07 1.19
CA ILE A 15 -0.88 5.57 2.55
C ILE A 15 -1.47 4.17 2.61
N LEU A 16 -0.60 3.15 2.66
CA LEU A 16 -1.02 1.76 2.82
C LEU A 16 -1.34 1.48 4.28
N THR A 17 -2.44 0.81 4.56
CA THR A 17 -2.90 0.54 5.94
C THR A 17 -2.90 -0.95 6.25
N GLU A 18 -3.99 -1.64 5.93
CA GLU A 18 -4.19 -3.05 6.19
C GLU A 18 -3.84 -3.89 4.96
N ARG A 19 -3.23 -5.05 5.20
CA ARG A 19 -2.98 -6.07 4.16
C ARG A 19 -4.26 -6.87 3.96
N LEU A 20 -4.79 -6.87 2.74
CA LEU A 20 -6.03 -7.56 2.38
C LEU A 20 -5.76 -8.99 1.90
N GLY A 21 -4.59 -9.23 1.29
CA GLY A 21 -4.22 -10.55 0.81
C GLY A 21 -2.80 -10.61 0.26
N SER A 22 -2.29 -11.83 0.08
CA SER A 22 -0.98 -12.08 -0.51
C SER A 22 -0.97 -13.33 -1.35
N GLY A 23 -0.35 -13.22 -2.53
CA GLY A 23 0.03 -14.34 -3.37
C GLY A 23 1.54 -14.48 -3.47
N LYS A 24 1.97 -15.49 -4.23
CA LYS A 24 3.39 -15.83 -4.44
C LYS A 24 4.24 -14.66 -4.96
N TYR A 25 3.63 -13.73 -5.71
CA TYR A 25 4.35 -12.62 -6.35
C TYR A 25 3.78 -11.23 -6.02
N ALA A 26 2.70 -11.13 -5.25
CA ALA A 26 2.00 -9.87 -5.04
C ALA A 26 1.36 -9.81 -3.66
N THR A 27 1.22 -8.60 -3.13
CA THR A 27 0.47 -8.33 -1.89
C THR A 27 -0.47 -7.17 -2.15
N VAL A 28 -1.73 -7.32 -1.73
CA VAL A 28 -2.77 -6.31 -1.89
C VAL A 28 -3.00 -5.62 -0.55
N TYR A 29 -2.99 -4.29 -0.57
CA TYR A 29 -3.19 -3.45 0.61
C TYR A 29 -4.36 -2.52 0.39
N LYS A 30 -5.09 -2.20 1.45
CA LYS A 30 -5.97 -1.03 1.48
C LYS A 30 -5.10 0.22 1.51
N ALA A 31 -5.49 1.23 0.74
CA ALA A 31 -4.73 2.47 0.61
C ALA A 31 -5.62 3.69 0.58
N TYR A 32 -5.15 4.79 1.17
CA TYR A 32 -5.73 6.12 1.02
C TYR A 32 -4.84 6.98 0.12
N ALA A 33 -5.43 7.65 -0.86
CA ALA A 33 -4.70 8.64 -1.65
C ALA A 33 -4.51 9.92 -0.83
N LYS A 34 -3.26 10.38 -0.68
CA LYS A 34 -2.92 11.63 0.02
C LYS A 34 -3.58 12.84 -0.64
N ASN A 35 -3.68 12.82 -1.97
CA ASN A 35 -4.28 13.87 -2.78
C ASN A 35 -5.45 13.32 -3.60
N ALA A 36 -6.46 12.74 -2.94
CA ALA A 36 -7.67 12.22 -3.61
C ALA A 36 -8.36 13.27 -4.50
N LYS A 37 -8.20 14.57 -4.20
CA LYS A 37 -8.74 15.69 -5.01
C LYS A 37 -8.14 15.80 -6.41
N LYS A 38 -6.98 15.18 -6.68
CA LYS A 38 -6.34 15.18 -8.01
C LYS A 38 -6.99 14.20 -9.01
N TRP A 39 -7.92 13.36 -8.56
CA TRP A 39 -8.54 12.30 -9.35
C TRP A 39 -10.02 12.56 -9.70
N ILE A 40 -10.54 13.75 -9.37
CA ILE A 40 -11.86 14.17 -9.83
C ILE A 40 -11.66 14.69 -11.26
N ILE A 41 -12.04 13.85 -12.23
CA ILE A 41 -12.13 14.16 -13.66
C ILE A 41 -13.24 15.16 -13.95
#